data_AF-A0AAW9SCZ5-F1
#
_entry.id   AF-A0AAW9SCZ5-F1
#
_cell.length_a   1.000
_cell.length_b   1.000
_cell.length_c   1.000
_cell.angle_alpha   90.00
_cell.angle_beta   90.00
_cell.angle_gamma   90.00
#
_symmetry.space_group_name_H-M   'P 1'
#
loop_
_entity.id
_entity.type
_entity.pdbx_description
1 polymer ?
#
loop_
_entity_poly.entity_id
_entity_poly.type
_entity_poly.pdbx_seq_one_letter_code
_entity_poly.pdbx_strand_id
1 'polypeptide(L)'
;MGEIIFQFPFAGGNNKVKETEKLLNKMFIEADNILNNQGIIYITVPKFWASRFKMDELSKRTNFKIIEIKKFEFDKFPGYEHRITDVDKAASSIRESYTFIYQKR
;
A
#
# COMPACT_ATOMS: atom_id res chain seq x y z
N MET A 1 -12.67 15.67 -8.16
CA MET A 1 -11.76 15.04 -7.19
C MET A 1 -11.27 13.75 -7.82
N GLY A 2 -9.95 13.53 -7.91
CA GLY A 2 -9.38 12.31 -8.49
C GLY A 2 -8.94 11.36 -7.39
N GLU A 3 -9.22 10.06 -7.56
CA GLU A 3 -8.90 9.02 -6.58
C GLU A 3 -8.15 7.87 -7.27
N ILE A 4 -7.11 7.37 -6.60
CA ILE A 4 -6.40 6.15 -7.01
C ILE A 4 -6.55 5.13 -5.89
N ILE A 5 -7.18 4.00 -6.22
CA ILE A 5 -7.23 2.83 -5.35
C ILE A 5 -6.19 1.84 -5.87
N PHE A 6 -5.14 1.60 -5.10
CA PHE A 6 -4.06 0.72 -5.51
C PHE A 6 -3.77 -0.34 -4.46
N GLN A 7 -4.12 -1.58 -4.79
CA GLN A 7 -3.71 -2.75 -4.02
C GLN A 7 -2.35 -3.22 -4.52
N PHE A 8 -1.32 -3.05 -3.70
CA PHE A 8 0.06 -3.22 -4.17
C PHE A 8 0.39 -4.71 -4.37
N PRO A 9 0.80 -5.16 -5.58
CA PRO A 9 1.32 -6.51 -5.77
C PRO A 9 2.76 -6.55 -5.26
N PHE A 10 3.01 -7.24 -4.15
CA PHE A 10 4.37 -7.43 -3.63
C PHE A 10 5.09 -8.45 -4.50
N ALA A 11 6.19 -8.03 -5.13
CA ALA A 11 6.96 -8.90 -6.03
C ALA A 11 7.41 -10.20 -5.33
N GLY A 12 7.27 -11.34 -6.02
CA GLY A 12 7.91 -12.61 -5.66
C GLY A 12 9.42 -12.59 -5.97
N GLY A 13 10.21 -13.57 -5.46
CA GLY A 13 11.65 -13.71 -5.79
C GLY A 13 12.69 -13.12 -4.82
N ASN A 14 13.96 -13.09 -5.24
CA ASN A 14 15.08 -12.47 -4.51
C ASN A 14 15.17 -10.98 -4.91
N ASN A 15 15.31 -10.05 -3.95
CA ASN A 15 15.23 -8.57 -4.09
C ASN A 15 13.84 -7.88 -4.05
N LYS A 16 12.80 -8.57 -3.59
CA LYS A 16 11.41 -8.05 -3.46
C LYS A 16 11.30 -6.62 -2.90
N VAL A 17 12.12 -6.32 -1.89
CA VAL A 17 12.03 -5.05 -1.15
C VAL A 17 12.41 -3.87 -2.05
N LYS A 18 13.56 -3.96 -2.73
CA LYS A 18 14.11 -2.88 -3.55
C LYS A 18 13.26 -2.62 -4.79
N GLU A 19 12.74 -3.69 -5.39
CA GLU A 19 11.86 -3.59 -6.56
C GLU A 19 10.49 -2.99 -6.18
N THR A 20 9.93 -3.42 -5.05
CA THR A 20 8.69 -2.83 -4.52
C THR A 20 8.87 -1.35 -4.20
N GLU A 21 9.97 -0.96 -3.54
CA GLU A 21 10.26 0.46 -3.28
C GLU A 21 10.39 1.28 -4.56
N LYS A 22 11.07 0.74 -5.58
CA LYS A 22 11.20 1.41 -6.88
C LYS A 22 9.85 1.59 -7.56
N LEU A 23 8.99 0.57 -7.49
CA LEU A 23 7.64 0.63 -8.06
C LEU A 23 6.76 1.62 -7.29
N LEU A 24 6.80 1.63 -5.95
CA LEU A 24 6.10 2.63 -5.12
C LEU A 24 6.53 4.05 -5.51
N ASN A 25 7.84 4.31 -5.57
CA ASN A 25 8.36 5.63 -5.93
C ASN A 25 7.88 6.08 -7.31
N LYS A 26 7.95 5.19 -8.33
CA LYS A 26 7.43 5.51 -9.67
C LYS A 26 5.93 5.78 -9.66
N MET A 27 5.15 4.97 -8.94
CA MET A 27 3.71 5.17 -8.84
C MET A 27 3.37 6.55 -8.25
N PHE A 28 4.06 6.98 -7.19
CA PHE A 28 3.86 8.31 -6.62
C PHE A 28 4.25 9.45 -7.57
N ILE A 29 5.30 9.29 -8.36
CA ILE A 29 5.69 10.26 -9.40
C ILE A 29 4.58 10.39 -10.45
N GLU A 30 4.08 9.27 -10.98
CA GLU A 30 3.01 9.29 -11.97
C GLU A 30 1.71 9.83 -11.39
N ALA A 31 1.37 9.44 -10.15
CA ALA A 31 0.21 9.95 -9.44
C ALA A 31 0.28 11.46 -9.24
N ASP A 32 1.46 12.03 -9.00
CA ASP A 32 1.64 13.48 -8.90
C ASP A 32 1.32 14.19 -10.22
N ASN A 33 1.61 13.56 -11.37
CA ASN A 33 1.32 14.15 -12.68
C ASN A 33 -0.18 14.13 -13.03
N ILE A 34 -0.92 13.11 -12.56
CA ILE A 34 -2.33 12.91 -12.95
C ILE A 34 -3.34 13.42 -11.92
N LEU A 35 -2.98 13.48 -10.64
CA LEU A 35 -3.89 13.93 -9.59
C LEU A 35 -3.87 15.45 -9.45
N ASN A 36 -5.05 16.04 -9.39
CA ASN A 36 -5.24 17.43 -9.00
C ASN A 36 -4.90 17.61 -7.51
N ASN A 37 -4.71 18.87 -7.09
CA ASN A 37 -4.55 19.20 -5.67
C ASN A 37 -5.69 18.60 -4.86
N GLN A 38 -5.38 18.07 -3.66
CA GLN A 38 -6.28 17.28 -2.81
C GLN A 38 -6.68 15.89 -3.34
N GLY A 39 -6.10 15.41 -4.45
CA GLY A 39 -6.29 14.03 -4.91
C GLY A 39 -5.85 13.00 -3.87
N ILE A 40 -6.53 11.86 -3.84
CA ILE A 40 -6.35 10.83 -2.79
C ILE A 40 -5.77 9.54 -3.39
N ILE A 41 -4.82 8.94 -2.67
CA ILE A 41 -4.30 7.60 -2.98
C ILE A 41 -4.56 6.68 -1.78
N TYR A 42 -5.18 5.54 -2.04
CA TYR A 42 -5.36 4.46 -1.09
C TYR A 42 -4.37 3.33 -1.41
N ILE A 43 -3.46 3.04 -0.49
CA ILE A 43 -2.50 1.94 -0.62
C ILE A 43 -2.71 0.94 0.50
N THR A 44 -3.14 -0.28 0.16
CA THR A 44 -3.29 -1.37 1.14
C THR A 44 -2.12 -2.33 1.06
N VAL A 45 -1.50 -2.60 2.22
CA VAL A 45 -0.31 -3.46 2.34
C VAL A 45 -0.45 -4.38 3.57
N PRO A 46 0.04 -5.64 3.53
CA PRO A 46 0.10 -6.47 4.73
C PRO A 46 0.98 -5.84 5.81
N LYS A 47 0.65 -6.08 7.08
CA LYS A 47 1.35 -5.51 8.26
C LYS A 47 2.86 -5.70 8.23
N PHE A 48 3.30 -6.89 7.81
CA PHE A 48 4.74 -7.19 7.68
C PHE A 48 5.45 -6.25 6.69
N TRP A 49 4.77 -5.88 5.61
CA TRP A 49 5.31 -5.00 4.57
C TRP A 49 5.18 -3.52 4.93
N ALA A 50 4.13 -3.13 5.65
CA ALA A 50 3.94 -1.75 6.13
C ALA A 50 5.16 -1.22 6.88
N SER A 51 5.67 -2.02 7.84
CA SER A 51 6.85 -1.66 8.62
C SER A 51 8.14 -1.68 7.80
N ARG A 52 8.23 -2.60 6.84
CA ARG A 52 9.43 -2.82 6.02
C ARG A 52 9.63 -1.76 4.93
N PHE A 53 8.55 -1.23 4.36
CA PHE A 53 8.61 -0.20 3.32
C PHE A 53 8.59 1.23 3.85
N LYS A 54 8.47 1.40 5.17
CA LYS A 54 8.46 2.71 5.82
C LYS A 54 7.55 3.69 5.07
N MET A 55 6.28 3.32 4.94
CA MET A 55 5.26 4.08 4.19
C MET A 55 5.18 5.56 4.60
N ASP A 56 5.57 5.88 5.84
CA ASP A 56 5.69 7.25 6.34
C ASP A 56 6.88 8.02 5.72
N GLU A 57 8.03 7.38 5.47
CA GLU A 57 9.18 8.02 4.80
C GLU A 57 8.86 8.36 3.34
N LEU A 58 8.02 7.57 2.66
CA LEU A 58 7.51 7.89 1.32
C LEU A 58 6.76 9.22 1.29
N SER A 59 5.98 9.53 2.33
CA SER A 59 5.26 10.81 2.43
C SER A 59 6.19 12.03 2.61
N LYS A 60 7.42 11.82 3.08
CA LYS A 60 8.41 12.90 3.26
C LYS A 60 9.11 13.27 1.95
N ARG A 61 9.21 12.32 1.01
CA ARG A 61 9.92 12.47 -0.27
C ARG A 61 9.00 12.69 -1.49
N THR A 62 7.70 12.86 -1.26
CA THR A 62 6.69 13.04 -2.32
C THR A 62 5.80 14.26 -2.01
N ASN A 63 5.02 14.71 -3.00
CA ASN A 63 3.99 15.75 -2.81
C ASN A 63 2.73 15.25 -2.08
N PHE A 64 2.82 14.11 -1.42
CA PHE A 64 1.71 13.48 -0.73
C PHE A 64 1.94 13.47 0.78
N LYS A 65 0.90 13.74 1.55
CA LYS A 65 0.90 13.57 3.01
C LYS A 65 -0.01 12.41 3.39
N ILE A 66 0.38 11.63 4.40
CA ILE A 66 -0.56 10.67 4.99
C ILE A 66 -1.57 11.47 5.81
N ILE A 67 -2.85 11.24 5.55
CA ILE A 67 -3.94 11.83 6.32
C ILE A 67 -4.58 10.82 7.27
N GLU A 68 -4.50 9.53 6.95
CA GLU A 68 -5.09 8.48 7.76
C GLU A 68 -4.42 7.13 7.48
N ILE A 69 -4.39 6.27 8.50
CA ILE A 69 -3.97 4.87 8.39
C ILE A 69 -5.09 4.01 8.99
N LYS A 70 -5.69 3.13 8.18
CA LYS A 70 -6.74 2.21 8.64
C LYS A 70 -6.21 0.79 8.72
N LYS A 71 -6.51 0.09 9.81
CA LYS A 71 -6.31 -1.35 9.89
C LYS A 71 -7.45 -2.05 9.13
N PHE A 72 -7.09 -2.94 8.23
CA PHE A 72 -8.01 -3.83 7.55
C PHE A 72 -7.97 -5.21 8.21
N GLU A 73 -9.08 -5.59 8.81
CA GLU A 73 -9.29 -6.89 9.44
C GLU A 73 -10.20 -7.70 8.53
N PHE A 74 -9.63 -8.69 7.84
CA PHE A 74 -10.37 -9.50 6.87
C PHE A 74 -11.62 -10.15 7.49
N ASP A 75 -11.53 -10.54 8.76
CA ASP A 75 -12.61 -11.19 9.51
C ASP A 75 -13.87 -10.30 9.67
N LYS A 76 -13.75 -8.98 9.44
CA LYS A 76 -14.87 -8.03 9.49
C LYS A 76 -15.60 -7.85 8.17
N PHE A 77 -15.15 -8.50 7.09
CA PHE A 77 -15.73 -8.36 5.75
C PHE A 77 -16.27 -9.71 5.24
N PRO A 78 -17.52 -10.08 5.60
CA PRO A 78 -18.11 -11.34 5.14
C PRO A 78 -18.23 -11.34 3.60
N GLY A 79 -17.69 -12.38 2.97
CA GLY A 79 -17.61 -12.51 1.50
C GLY A 79 -16.23 -12.18 0.91
N TYR A 80 -15.30 -11.62 1.70
CA TYR A 80 -13.91 -11.51 1.28
C TYR A 80 -13.21 -12.88 1.42
N GLU A 81 -12.91 -13.52 0.31
CA GLU A 81 -12.12 -14.76 0.27
C GLU A 81 -10.70 -14.44 -0.19
N HIS A 82 -9.75 -14.39 0.75
CA HIS A 82 -8.33 -14.34 0.40
C HIS A 82 -7.93 -15.71 -0.15
N ARG A 83 -7.72 -15.85 -1.46
CA ARG A 83 -7.15 -17.05 -2.06
C ARG A 83 -5.66 -17.12 -1.72
N ILE A 84 -5.38 -17.63 -0.51
CA ILE A 84 -4.05 -17.97 0.02
C ILE A 84 -3.38 -18.92 -0.98
N THR A 85 -2.31 -18.48 -1.62
CA THR A 85 -1.42 -19.37 -2.36
C THR A 85 -0.53 -20.12 -1.36
N ASP A 86 0.13 -21.22 -1.74
CA ASP A 86 0.96 -22.00 -0.78
C ASP A 86 2.10 -21.19 -0.14
N VAL A 87 2.46 -20.03 -0.72
CA VAL A 87 3.41 -19.05 -0.17
C VAL A 87 2.83 -18.29 1.04
N ASP A 88 1.50 -18.19 1.14
CA ASP A 88 0.77 -17.43 2.15
C ASP A 88 0.46 -18.25 3.43
N LYS A 89 0.60 -19.58 3.38
CA LYS A 89 0.34 -20.46 4.54
C LYS A 89 1.32 -20.29 5.69
N ALA A 90 2.51 -19.73 5.44
CA ALA A 90 3.60 -19.69 6.41
C ALA A 90 3.55 -18.48 7.37
N ALA A 91 2.66 -17.50 7.17
CA ALA A 91 2.71 -16.25 7.92
C ALA A 91 1.34 -15.84 8.48
N SER A 92 1.17 -16.01 9.80
CA SER A 92 0.06 -15.45 10.59
C SER A 92 -0.10 -13.93 10.41
N SER A 93 0.93 -13.23 9.95
CA SER A 93 0.96 -11.79 9.67
C SER A 93 0.23 -11.36 8.39
N ILE A 94 -0.23 -12.29 7.55
CA ILE A 94 -0.99 -11.98 6.32
C ILE A 94 -2.43 -11.59 6.64
N ARG A 95 -2.95 -11.94 7.83
CA ARG A 95 -4.33 -11.61 8.26
C ARG A 95 -4.54 -10.18 8.75
N GLU A 96 -3.49 -9.37 8.80
CA GLU A 96 -3.61 -7.96 9.13
C GLU A 96 -2.99 -7.13 8.01
N SER A 97 -3.76 -6.20 7.45
CA SER A 97 -3.27 -5.22 6.48
C SER A 97 -3.54 -3.81 6.98
N TYR A 98 -2.77 -2.86 6.45
CA TYR A 98 -3.00 -1.44 6.66
C TYR A 98 -3.28 -0.76 5.33
N THR A 99 -4.29 0.08 5.31
CA THR A 99 -4.56 1.02 4.23
C THR A 99 -4.03 2.38 4.63
N PHE A 100 -3.00 2.85 3.92
CA PHE A 100 -2.47 4.18 4.04
C PHE A 100 -3.21 5.10 3.07
N ILE A 101 -3.74 6.21 3.60
CA ILE A 101 -4.49 7.19 2.82
C ILE A 101 -3.62 8.42 2.67
N TYR A 102 -3.22 8.70 1.43
CA TYR A 102 -2.39 9.82 1.06
C TYR A 102 -3.22 10.90 0.38
N GLN A 103 -2.95 12.16 0.69
CA GLN A 103 -3.53 13.32 0.01
C GLN A 103 -2.43 14.14 -0.64
N LYS A 104 -2.62 14.50 -1.93
CA LYS A 104 -1.75 15.44 -2.63
C LYS A 104 -1.85 16.83 -1.98
N ARG A 105 -0.69 17.40 -1.69
CA ARG A 105 -0.55 18.74 -1.11
C ARG A 105 -1.03 19.83 -2.05
#